data_AF-A0A0G1GPK0-F1
#
_entry.id   AF-A0A0G1GPK0-F1
#
_cell.length_a   1.000
_cell.length_b   1.000
_cell.length_c   1.000
_cell.angle_alpha   90.00
_cell.angle_beta   90.00
_cell.angle_gamma   90.00
#
_symmetry.space_group_name_H-M   'P 1'
#
loop_
_entity.id
_entity.type
_entity.pdbx_description
1 polymer ?
#
loop_
_entity_poly.entity_id
_entity_poly.type
_entity_poly.pdbx_seq_one_letter_code
_entity_poly.pdbx_strand_id
1 'polypeptide(L)'
;MLEKRCLGPNFIQDVKNVYLAYSVIWKSEDVYYSSNTDISKNIIDSYNVAQSELIYEGIGSSKNYNCQYCYWSSNCVDSSFLLDCINCQHCFGCVNLRSKNYCIWNKQYSPEEYLKKMKSLNLGSYEFIQKTFPEFWNFSLKFPRKYARVINCVNSSGDELRNCRNSRFSFNCYETENIKYAYRSPRVKNSMDVCHCDAELAYEHAFGGSDNSLNIKFIIAGKPALSEVEYIDSCQSAGNLFGCVGLRSKQYCVLNKQYTKEKYEELISKIKKQMDEMPYVDKKGRVYKYGEFFPFEFSSFGYDETIAREYFPLSKDEAVARGYNWKDRVENKYAITKKAEELPDDIKNVDDSILNEVIECAVTKKAFKITSFELQFYRRMDIPLPRIHQDERYKKRLAFKNPMQLWHRKCMKEECTNEFETSYAPDRPEIVYCERCYQQEVY
;
A
#
# COMPACT_ATOMS: atom_id res chain seq x y z
N MET A 1 -34.48 -4.26 7.33
CA MET A 1 -34.12 -4.38 8.76
C MET A 1 -32.66 -4.79 8.85
N LEU A 2 -31.84 -4.06 9.63
CA LEU A 2 -30.44 -4.39 9.95
C LEU A 2 -29.47 -4.74 8.79
N GLU A 3 -29.40 -3.90 7.75
CA GLU A 3 -28.17 -3.77 6.97
C GLU A 3 -27.27 -2.68 7.60
N LYS A 4 -26.44 -3.13 8.56
CA LYS A 4 -25.26 -2.38 9.04
C LYS A 4 -24.07 -3.32 8.99
N ARG A 5 -23.15 -3.12 8.03
CA ARG A 5 -21.81 -3.75 8.06
C ARG A 5 -20.73 -2.73 7.71
N CYS A 6 -20.11 -2.21 8.75
CA CYS A 6 -18.88 -1.44 8.71
C CYS A 6 -18.20 -1.65 10.08
N LEU A 7 -17.13 -2.45 10.13
CA LEU A 7 -16.35 -2.74 11.35
C LEU A 7 -14.87 -2.90 11.00
N GLY A 8 -14.01 -2.22 11.76
CA GLY A 8 -12.56 -2.09 11.52
C GLY A 8 -12.15 -1.01 10.50
N PRO A 9 -12.66 0.24 10.61
CA PRO A 9 -12.34 1.31 9.66
C PRO A 9 -10.94 1.89 9.89
N ASN A 10 -10.27 2.29 8.80
CA ASN A 10 -9.07 3.11 8.82
C ASN A 10 -9.03 4.11 7.62
N PHE A 11 -10.23 4.60 7.24
CA PHE A 11 -10.62 5.72 6.35
C PHE A 11 -11.24 5.36 4.98
N ILE A 12 -12.34 6.04 4.59
CA ILE A 12 -13.22 5.68 3.46
C ILE A 12 -14.15 6.86 3.08
N GLN A 13 -14.58 7.03 1.81
CA GLN A 13 -15.71 7.88 1.33
C GLN A 13 -15.96 7.64 -0.19
N ASP A 14 -17.14 7.77 -0.84
CA ASP A 14 -18.54 7.91 -0.39
C ASP A 14 -19.24 6.55 -0.20
N VAL A 15 -18.71 5.45 -0.78
CA VAL A 15 -18.97 4.05 -0.37
C VAL A 15 -20.36 3.44 -0.68
N LYS A 16 -20.37 2.18 -1.12
CA LYS A 16 -21.27 1.09 -0.67
C LYS A 16 -20.40 -0.14 -0.35
N ASN A 17 -21.00 -1.17 0.26
CA ASN A 17 -20.40 -2.11 1.22
C ASN A 17 -18.92 -2.45 1.01
N VAL A 18 -18.15 -2.35 2.10
CA VAL A 18 -16.70 -2.52 2.13
C VAL A 18 -16.30 -3.35 3.33
N TYR A 19 -15.35 -4.28 3.21
CA TYR A 19 -14.82 -5.01 4.37
C TYR A 19 -13.43 -5.63 4.11
N LEU A 20 -12.34 -5.28 4.80
CA LEU A 20 -12.04 -4.10 5.63
C LEU A 20 -11.15 -3.12 4.81
N ALA A 21 -10.84 -1.92 5.33
CA ALA A 21 -10.08 -0.93 4.55
C ALA A 21 -9.23 0.08 5.36
N TYR A 22 -8.06 0.42 4.80
CA TYR A 22 -7.21 1.58 5.13
C TYR A 22 -6.53 2.15 3.86
N SER A 23 -7.07 3.05 3.04
CA SER A 23 -8.25 3.90 3.10
C SER A 23 -8.79 4.14 1.69
N VAL A 24 -10.11 4.02 1.48
CA VAL A 24 -10.73 4.09 0.13
C VAL A 24 -11.57 5.36 -0.06
N ILE A 25 -11.00 6.36 -0.72
CA ILE A 25 -11.50 7.73 -0.93
C ILE A 25 -11.11 8.16 -2.36
N TRP A 26 -12.00 8.36 -3.34
CA TRP A 26 -13.43 8.70 -3.30
C TRP A 26 -14.39 7.65 -3.96
N LYS A 27 -15.58 8.12 -4.41
CA LYS A 27 -16.86 7.42 -4.64
C LYS A 27 -16.73 5.98 -5.20
N SER A 28 -17.40 5.03 -4.53
CA SER A 28 -17.00 3.60 -4.48
C SER A 28 -18.21 2.69 -4.25
N GLU A 29 -18.36 1.56 -4.96
CA GLU A 29 -19.37 0.49 -4.70
C GLU A 29 -18.92 -0.84 -5.37
N ASP A 30 -18.59 -1.98 -4.73
CA ASP A 30 -18.37 -2.39 -3.33
C ASP A 30 -16.96 -3.04 -3.17
N VAL A 31 -16.25 -2.92 -2.03
CA VAL A 31 -14.76 -3.06 -1.95
C VAL A 31 -14.24 -3.94 -0.79
N TYR A 32 -13.39 -4.96 -1.03
CA TYR A 32 -12.99 -5.90 0.03
C TYR A 32 -11.46 -6.07 0.22
N TYR A 33 -11.08 -6.31 1.49
CA TYR A 33 -9.73 -6.37 2.12
C TYR A 33 -8.66 -5.44 1.49
N SER A 34 -8.78 -4.13 1.77
CA SER A 34 -8.07 -3.03 1.09
C SER A 34 -7.05 -2.28 1.94
N SER A 35 -6.02 -1.71 1.29
CA SER A 35 -5.04 -0.83 1.95
C SER A 35 -4.63 0.45 1.16
N ASN A 36 -5.53 0.95 0.29
CA ASN A 36 -5.88 2.35 -0.05
C ASN A 36 -6.50 2.40 -1.48
N THR A 37 -7.46 3.27 -1.82
CA THR A 37 -8.07 3.32 -3.18
C THR A 37 -8.77 4.66 -3.48
N ASP A 38 -8.72 5.16 -4.72
CA ASP A 38 -9.50 6.31 -5.22
C ASP A 38 -10.32 5.95 -6.49
N ILE A 39 -11.36 6.75 -6.80
CA ILE A 39 -12.62 6.48 -7.53
C ILE A 39 -12.76 5.09 -8.15
N SER A 40 -13.75 4.40 -7.61
CA SER A 40 -13.62 3.03 -7.14
C SER A 40 -14.66 2.10 -7.76
N LYS A 41 -14.57 0.81 -7.42
CA LYS A 41 -15.20 -0.31 -8.17
C LYS A 41 -15.98 -1.24 -7.25
N ASN A 42 -16.54 -2.27 -7.86
CA ASN A 42 -16.58 -3.63 -7.29
C ASN A 42 -15.16 -4.25 -7.22
N ILE A 43 -14.58 -4.43 -6.03
CA ILE A 43 -13.17 -4.86 -5.81
C ILE A 43 -13.03 -5.98 -4.77
N ILE A 44 -12.24 -7.03 -5.06
CA ILE A 44 -11.79 -8.08 -4.11
C ILE A 44 -10.40 -8.61 -4.57
N ASP A 45 -9.38 -8.86 -3.74
CA ASP A 45 -8.95 -8.14 -2.52
C ASP A 45 -8.14 -6.84 -2.94
N SER A 46 -7.43 -6.08 -2.07
CA SER A 46 -6.66 -4.87 -2.53
C SER A 46 -5.49 -4.31 -1.67
N TYR A 47 -4.59 -3.49 -2.28
CA TYR A 47 -3.55 -2.70 -1.56
C TYR A 47 -3.34 -1.24 -2.03
N ASN A 48 -3.33 -0.83 -3.32
CA ASN A 48 -3.38 0.60 -3.68
C ASN A 48 -3.78 0.89 -5.15
N VAL A 49 -4.90 1.57 -5.43
CA VAL A 49 -5.46 1.72 -6.81
C VAL A 49 -6.25 3.04 -7.03
N ALA A 50 -6.08 3.72 -8.18
CA ALA A 50 -6.83 4.94 -8.54
C ALA A 50 -6.78 5.24 -10.07
N GLN A 51 -7.74 5.02 -10.96
CA GLN A 51 -9.21 4.89 -10.96
C GLN A 51 -9.62 3.81 -12.01
N SER A 52 -10.82 3.21 -11.90
CA SER A 52 -10.91 1.74 -12.09
C SER A 52 -12.28 1.12 -12.47
N GLU A 53 -12.33 -0.13 -12.96
CA GLU A 53 -13.49 -1.07 -12.83
C GLU A 53 -13.13 -2.57 -13.08
N LEU A 54 -13.74 -3.52 -12.34
CA LEU A 54 -13.60 -5.00 -12.41
C LEU A 54 -12.15 -5.59 -12.51
N ILE A 55 -11.49 -5.77 -11.36
CA ILE A 55 -10.11 -6.30 -11.25
C ILE A 55 -10.00 -7.34 -10.13
N TYR A 56 -9.29 -8.46 -10.36
CA TYR A 56 -8.88 -9.44 -9.35
C TYR A 56 -7.34 -9.59 -9.28
N GLU A 57 -6.79 -9.69 -8.06
CA GLU A 57 -5.34 -9.73 -7.76
C GLU A 57 -4.48 -8.69 -8.51
N GLY A 58 -4.95 -7.44 -8.58
CA GLY A 58 -4.21 -6.34 -9.21
C GLY A 58 -3.23 -5.62 -8.27
N ILE A 59 -1.99 -5.37 -8.72
CA ILE A 59 -0.99 -4.56 -8.00
C ILE A 59 -0.47 -3.45 -8.94
N GLY A 60 -0.32 -2.22 -8.44
CA GLY A 60 0.28 -1.10 -9.18
C GLY A 60 -0.42 -0.73 -10.50
N SER A 61 -1.69 -1.13 -10.66
CA SER A 61 -2.43 -1.06 -11.92
C SER A 61 -3.35 0.15 -11.97
N SER A 62 -3.60 0.68 -13.18
CA SER A 62 -4.51 1.81 -13.40
C SER A 62 -5.29 1.66 -14.72
N LYS A 63 -6.58 2.03 -14.70
CA LYS A 63 -7.47 2.00 -15.89
C LYS A 63 -7.55 0.64 -16.61
N ASN A 64 -7.44 -0.46 -15.87
CA ASN A 64 -7.69 -1.79 -16.42
C ASN A 64 -9.17 -2.15 -16.29
N TYR A 65 -9.70 -2.89 -17.27
CA TYR A 65 -11.08 -3.38 -17.32
C TYR A 65 -11.11 -4.88 -17.56
N ASN A 66 -11.92 -5.62 -16.80
CA ASN A 66 -12.05 -7.08 -16.87
C ASN A 66 -10.68 -7.81 -16.89
N CYS A 67 -9.91 -7.62 -15.82
CA CYS A 67 -8.53 -8.12 -15.73
C CYS A 67 -8.25 -8.94 -14.46
N GLN A 68 -7.42 -9.98 -14.57
CA GLN A 68 -7.07 -10.89 -13.47
C GLN A 68 -5.56 -11.14 -13.39
N TYR A 69 -4.98 -11.14 -12.19
CA TYR A 69 -3.55 -11.40 -11.98
C TYR A 69 -2.65 -10.44 -12.79
N CYS A 70 -2.92 -9.14 -12.68
CA CYS A 70 -2.23 -8.09 -13.44
C CYS A 70 -1.37 -7.19 -12.53
N TYR A 71 -0.08 -7.10 -12.84
CA TYR A 71 0.95 -6.48 -11.99
C TYR A 71 1.63 -5.32 -12.75
N TRP A 72 1.64 -4.13 -12.14
CA TRP A 72 2.15 -2.86 -12.70
C TRP A 72 1.75 -2.59 -14.16
N SER A 73 0.57 -3.09 -14.56
CA SER A 73 0.06 -3.02 -15.92
C SER A 73 -1.08 -2.00 -16.01
N SER A 74 -1.17 -1.24 -17.09
CA SER A 74 -2.10 -0.11 -17.19
C SER A 74 -2.78 0.04 -18.55
N ASN A 75 -4.03 0.53 -18.54
CA ASN A 75 -4.89 0.65 -19.72
C ASN A 75 -5.10 -0.70 -20.44
N CYS A 76 -5.20 -1.79 -19.69
CA CYS A 76 -5.37 -3.15 -20.22
C CYS A 76 -6.84 -3.62 -20.16
N VAL A 77 -7.26 -4.40 -21.16
CA VAL A 77 -8.66 -4.85 -21.33
C VAL A 77 -8.71 -6.36 -21.57
N ASP A 78 -9.67 -7.06 -20.96
CA ASP A 78 -9.99 -8.48 -21.20
C ASP A 78 -8.73 -9.38 -21.19
N SER A 79 -7.90 -9.22 -20.16
CA SER A 79 -6.56 -9.80 -20.11
C SER A 79 -6.26 -10.47 -18.76
N SER A 80 -5.33 -11.42 -18.73
CA SER A 80 -4.95 -12.12 -17.51
C SER A 80 -3.47 -12.47 -17.46
N PHE A 81 -2.90 -12.57 -16.26
CA PHE A 81 -1.46 -12.83 -16.07
C PHE A 81 -0.61 -11.83 -16.88
N LEU A 82 -0.70 -10.54 -16.52
CA LEU A 82 0.09 -9.47 -17.13
C LEU A 82 1.10 -8.88 -16.16
N LEU A 83 2.30 -8.55 -16.65
CA LEU A 83 3.32 -7.86 -15.87
C LEU A 83 3.99 -6.75 -16.68
N ASP A 84 4.03 -5.55 -16.11
CA ASP A 84 4.61 -4.35 -16.72
C ASP A 84 4.06 -4.07 -18.14
N CYS A 85 2.81 -4.44 -18.46
CA CYS A 85 2.19 -4.24 -19.78
C CYS A 85 1.38 -2.93 -19.85
N ILE A 86 1.40 -2.25 -21.01
CA ILE A 86 0.70 -0.96 -21.19
C ILE A 86 -0.14 -0.97 -22.46
N ASN A 87 -1.40 -0.53 -22.36
CA ASN A 87 -2.34 -0.37 -23.47
C ASN A 87 -2.58 -1.67 -24.25
N CYS A 88 -2.69 -2.81 -23.56
CA CYS A 88 -2.82 -4.13 -24.19
C CYS A 88 -4.23 -4.74 -24.00
N GLN A 89 -4.79 -5.35 -25.04
CA GLN A 89 -6.15 -5.91 -25.01
C GLN A 89 -6.14 -7.39 -25.41
N HIS A 90 -6.95 -8.24 -24.76
CA HIS A 90 -6.98 -9.67 -25.08
C HIS A 90 -5.58 -10.31 -24.99
N CYS A 91 -4.95 -10.22 -23.83
CA CYS A 91 -3.60 -10.75 -23.61
C CYS A 91 -3.54 -11.71 -22.42
N PHE A 92 -2.83 -12.83 -22.58
CA PHE A 92 -2.64 -13.86 -21.55
C PHE A 92 -1.15 -14.16 -21.31
N GLY A 93 -0.69 -14.14 -20.06
CA GLY A 93 0.68 -14.53 -19.70
C GLY A 93 1.77 -13.62 -20.29
N CYS A 94 1.47 -12.33 -20.48
CA CYS A 94 2.33 -11.40 -21.22
C CYS A 94 3.12 -10.45 -20.31
N VAL A 95 4.33 -10.09 -20.74
CA VAL A 95 5.29 -9.30 -19.97
C VAL A 95 5.90 -8.21 -20.85
N ASN A 96 6.01 -6.98 -20.34
CA ASN A 96 6.59 -5.82 -21.02
C ASN A 96 5.91 -5.41 -22.36
N LEU A 97 4.73 -5.91 -22.74
CA LEU A 97 4.11 -5.53 -24.01
C LEU A 97 3.60 -4.07 -24.02
N ARG A 98 3.65 -3.43 -25.19
CA ARG A 98 3.20 -2.05 -25.45
C ARG A 98 2.24 -2.04 -26.63
N SER A 99 1.00 -1.59 -26.44
CA SER A 99 0.00 -1.44 -27.51
C SER A 99 -0.19 -2.71 -28.37
N LYS A 100 -0.17 -3.89 -27.75
CA LYS A 100 -0.37 -5.19 -28.40
C LYS A 100 -1.72 -5.79 -28.01
N ASN A 101 -2.35 -6.48 -28.95
CA ASN A 101 -3.62 -7.16 -28.74
C ASN A 101 -3.52 -8.63 -29.14
N TYR A 102 -4.38 -9.51 -28.62
CA TYR A 102 -4.45 -10.93 -29.01
C TYR A 102 -3.12 -11.69 -28.82
N CYS A 103 -2.45 -11.48 -27.69
CA CYS A 103 -1.17 -12.11 -27.37
C CYS A 103 -1.32 -13.21 -26.31
N ILE A 104 -0.58 -14.31 -26.47
CA ILE A 104 -0.46 -15.36 -25.46
C ILE A 104 1.03 -15.65 -25.29
N TRP A 105 1.56 -15.55 -24.05
CA TRP A 105 2.99 -15.74 -23.75
C TRP A 105 3.93 -14.89 -24.63
N ASN A 106 3.64 -13.59 -24.74
CA ASN A 106 4.27 -12.62 -25.65
C ASN A 106 4.21 -12.92 -27.15
N LYS A 107 3.55 -14.00 -27.59
CA LYS A 107 3.34 -14.30 -29.00
C LYS A 107 2.01 -13.71 -29.50
N GLN A 108 2.08 -12.96 -30.58
CA GLN A 108 0.93 -12.44 -31.34
C GLN A 108 0.18 -13.58 -32.06
N TYR A 109 -1.15 -13.53 -32.04
CA TYR A 109 -2.05 -14.42 -32.79
C TYR A 109 -3.06 -13.62 -33.62
N SER A 110 -3.78 -14.30 -34.53
CA SER A 110 -5.02 -13.73 -35.08
C SER A 110 -6.13 -13.72 -34.01
N PRO A 111 -7.18 -12.88 -34.15
CA PRO A 111 -8.32 -12.88 -33.23
C PRO A 111 -9.00 -14.26 -33.12
N GLU A 112 -9.16 -14.97 -34.24
CA GLU A 112 -9.80 -16.29 -34.30
C GLU A 112 -8.95 -17.36 -33.60
N GLU A 113 -7.63 -17.36 -33.84
CA GLU A 113 -6.69 -18.25 -33.18
C GLU A 113 -6.62 -17.99 -31.68
N TYR A 114 -6.59 -16.72 -31.28
CA TYR A 114 -6.61 -16.30 -29.88
C TYR A 114 -7.87 -16.81 -29.18
N LEU A 115 -9.06 -16.52 -29.73
CA LEU A 115 -10.33 -16.96 -29.15
C LEU A 115 -10.44 -18.49 -29.09
N LYS A 116 -9.91 -19.21 -30.08
CA LYS A 116 -9.84 -20.69 -30.05
C LYS A 116 -8.93 -21.18 -28.93
N LYS A 117 -7.79 -20.52 -28.67
CA LYS A 117 -6.87 -20.88 -27.58
C LYS A 117 -7.45 -20.52 -26.21
N MET A 118 -8.05 -19.35 -26.04
CA MET A 118 -8.66 -18.95 -24.77
C MET A 118 -9.77 -19.91 -24.32
N LYS A 119 -10.56 -20.47 -25.25
CA LYS A 119 -11.56 -21.51 -24.95
C LYS A 119 -10.98 -22.81 -24.33
N SER A 120 -9.67 -23.03 -24.41
CA SER A 120 -9.00 -24.18 -23.78
C SER A 120 -8.38 -23.87 -22.42
N LEU A 121 -8.46 -22.61 -21.96
CA LEU A 121 -8.01 -22.17 -20.65
C LEU A 121 -9.22 -22.06 -19.72
N ASN A 122 -9.09 -22.49 -18.46
CA ASN A 122 -10.19 -22.44 -17.50
C ASN A 122 -9.78 -21.59 -16.29
N LEU A 123 -10.04 -20.28 -16.34
CA LEU A 123 -9.70 -19.37 -15.26
C LEU A 123 -10.46 -19.69 -13.98
N GLY A 124 -11.69 -20.23 -14.09
CA GLY A 124 -12.51 -20.67 -12.98
C GLY A 124 -11.99 -21.90 -12.20
N SER A 125 -10.97 -22.61 -12.71
CA SER A 125 -10.37 -23.80 -12.08
C SER A 125 -9.22 -23.46 -11.13
N TYR A 126 -9.29 -23.94 -9.89
CA TYR A 126 -8.23 -23.77 -8.90
C TYR A 126 -6.93 -24.47 -9.32
N GLU A 127 -6.98 -25.69 -9.84
CA GLU A 127 -5.82 -26.44 -10.34
C GLU A 127 -5.13 -25.70 -11.49
N PHE A 128 -5.92 -25.18 -12.45
CA PHE A 128 -5.39 -24.37 -13.55
C PHE A 128 -4.62 -23.14 -13.04
N ILE A 129 -5.22 -22.37 -12.13
CA ILE A 129 -4.57 -21.19 -11.53
C ILE A 129 -3.31 -21.58 -10.73
N GLN A 130 -3.35 -22.65 -9.92
CA GLN A 130 -2.17 -23.14 -9.19
C GLN A 130 -0.99 -23.50 -10.10
N LYS A 131 -1.27 -24.00 -11.31
CA LYS A 131 -0.24 -24.36 -12.30
C LYS A 131 0.26 -23.14 -13.08
N THR A 132 -0.65 -22.31 -13.58
CA THR A 132 -0.30 -21.15 -14.42
C THR A 132 0.41 -20.05 -13.64
N PHE A 133 0.09 -19.84 -12.37
CA PHE A 133 0.70 -18.77 -11.57
C PHE A 133 2.24 -18.87 -11.47
N PRO A 134 2.86 -20.00 -11.05
CA PRO A 134 4.30 -20.14 -11.05
C PRO A 134 4.91 -20.20 -12.46
N GLU A 135 4.20 -20.77 -13.45
CA GLU A 135 4.62 -20.73 -14.86
C GLU A 135 4.78 -19.29 -15.36
N PHE A 136 3.83 -18.42 -15.01
CA PHE A 136 3.86 -17.00 -15.37
C PHE A 136 5.03 -16.25 -14.73
N TRP A 137 5.24 -16.38 -13.43
CA TRP A 137 6.36 -15.71 -12.78
C TRP A 137 7.71 -16.22 -13.28
N ASN A 138 7.87 -17.52 -13.52
CA ASN A 138 9.07 -18.10 -14.14
C ASN A 138 9.29 -17.61 -15.59
N PHE A 139 8.22 -17.52 -16.39
CA PHE A 139 8.29 -16.92 -17.72
C PHE A 139 8.75 -15.47 -17.65
N SER A 140 8.29 -14.73 -16.64
CA SER A 140 8.60 -13.31 -16.48
C SER A 140 10.07 -12.99 -16.19
N LEU A 141 10.83 -13.93 -15.62
CA LEU A 141 12.27 -13.78 -15.35
C LEU A 141 13.11 -13.68 -16.63
N LYS A 142 12.56 -14.07 -17.78
CA LYS A 142 13.20 -13.96 -19.10
C LYS A 142 13.24 -12.54 -19.65
N PHE A 143 12.52 -11.60 -19.02
CA PHE A 143 12.36 -10.23 -19.48
C PHE A 143 12.92 -9.25 -18.44
N PRO A 144 13.54 -8.13 -18.87
CA PRO A 144 14.12 -7.19 -17.93
C PRO A 144 13.05 -6.42 -17.15
N ARG A 145 13.41 -6.04 -15.93
CA ARG A 145 12.78 -5.00 -15.13
C ARG A 145 13.50 -3.68 -15.37
N LYS A 146 12.75 -2.59 -15.38
CA LYS A 146 13.30 -1.24 -15.25
C LYS A 146 13.83 -1.06 -13.82
N TYR A 147 15.01 -0.47 -13.66
CA TYR A 147 15.71 -0.32 -12.37
C TYR A 147 14.84 0.24 -11.22
N ALA A 148 13.96 1.18 -11.53
CA ALA A 148 12.95 1.68 -10.61
C ALA A 148 11.72 2.09 -11.43
N ARG A 149 10.53 2.03 -10.83
CA ARG A 149 9.26 2.45 -11.43
C ARG A 149 9.13 3.97 -11.34
N VAL A 150 10.04 4.67 -12.00
CA VAL A 150 10.09 6.14 -12.07
C VAL A 150 9.58 6.63 -13.42
N ILE A 151 8.76 7.68 -13.42
CA ILE A 151 8.18 8.29 -14.62
C ILE A 151 8.28 9.80 -14.48
N ASN A 152 8.90 10.49 -15.45
CA ASN A 152 9.05 11.95 -15.44
C ASN A 152 9.58 12.49 -14.09
N CYS A 153 10.71 11.93 -13.63
CA CYS A 153 11.31 12.28 -12.35
C CYS A 153 12.69 12.92 -12.53
N VAL A 154 12.98 13.98 -11.79
CA VAL A 154 14.25 14.74 -11.88
C VAL A 154 14.90 14.82 -10.50
N ASN A 155 16.19 14.47 -10.41
CA ASN A 155 16.96 14.48 -9.16
C ASN A 155 16.23 13.74 -8.01
N SER A 156 15.75 12.53 -8.29
CA SER A 156 14.92 11.76 -7.36
C SER A 156 15.41 10.32 -7.21
N SER A 157 15.38 9.79 -5.99
CA SER A 157 15.72 8.40 -5.65
C SER A 157 14.60 7.75 -4.85
N GLY A 158 14.30 6.48 -5.17
CA GLY A 158 13.13 5.79 -4.66
C GLY A 158 12.58 4.75 -5.62
N ASP A 159 11.36 4.29 -5.36
CA ASP A 159 10.58 3.44 -6.27
C ASP A 159 9.11 3.90 -6.31
N GLU A 160 8.41 3.56 -7.40
CA GLU A 160 7.03 3.98 -7.68
C GLU A 160 6.84 5.51 -7.62
N LEU A 161 7.72 6.26 -8.31
CA LEU A 161 7.70 7.73 -8.40
C LEU A 161 7.11 8.21 -9.73
N ARG A 162 6.26 9.25 -9.71
CA ARG A 162 5.70 9.86 -10.93
C ARG A 162 5.65 11.38 -10.84
N ASN A 163 6.17 12.08 -11.85
CA ASN A 163 6.16 13.56 -11.90
C ASN A 163 6.84 14.20 -10.67
N CYS A 164 7.90 13.58 -10.15
CA CYS A 164 8.54 14.00 -8.90
C CYS A 164 9.86 14.74 -9.14
N ARG A 165 10.13 15.81 -8.37
CA ARG A 165 11.42 16.52 -8.39
C ARG A 165 12.04 16.56 -7.00
N ASN A 166 13.37 16.43 -6.92
CA ASN A 166 14.13 16.55 -5.66
C ASN A 166 13.57 15.63 -4.55
N SER A 167 13.15 14.41 -4.90
CA SER A 167 12.52 13.46 -3.98
C SER A 167 13.55 12.40 -3.55
N ARG A 168 13.95 12.38 -2.28
CA ARG A 168 15.08 11.56 -1.81
C ARG A 168 14.61 10.37 -0.97
N PHE A 169 15.01 9.15 -1.37
CA PHE A 169 14.66 7.88 -0.72
C PHE A 169 13.14 7.75 -0.46
N SER A 170 12.32 8.16 -1.43
CA SER A 170 10.86 8.23 -1.27
C SER A 170 10.18 7.05 -1.98
N PHE A 171 9.04 6.60 -1.47
CA PHE A 171 8.34 5.44 -2.01
C PHE A 171 6.86 5.75 -2.24
N ASN A 172 6.37 5.44 -3.44
CA ASN A 172 4.97 5.64 -3.84
C ASN A 172 4.55 7.13 -3.80
N CYS A 173 5.33 8.01 -4.44
CA CYS A 173 5.06 9.45 -4.48
C CYS A 173 4.66 9.91 -5.89
N TYR A 174 3.70 10.83 -5.96
CA TYR A 174 3.11 11.29 -7.22
C TYR A 174 2.97 12.81 -7.17
N GLU A 175 3.55 13.50 -8.15
CA GLU A 175 3.44 14.97 -8.33
C GLU A 175 3.96 15.78 -7.14
N THR A 176 5.12 15.38 -6.60
CA THR A 176 5.77 15.99 -5.43
C THR A 176 7.08 16.71 -5.77
N GLU A 177 7.37 17.80 -5.06
CA GLU A 177 8.65 18.53 -5.16
C GLU A 177 9.26 18.73 -3.76
N ASN A 178 10.59 18.60 -3.66
CA ASN A 178 11.36 18.83 -2.43
C ASN A 178 10.90 17.96 -1.24
N ILE A 179 11.00 16.63 -1.40
CA ILE A 179 10.60 15.66 -0.36
C ILE A 179 11.74 14.72 0.03
N LYS A 180 11.70 14.22 1.27
CA LYS A 180 12.72 13.35 1.86
C LYS A 180 12.06 12.23 2.65
N TYR A 181 12.68 11.05 2.63
CA TYR A 181 12.31 9.73 3.20
C TYR A 181 10.79 9.40 3.26
N ALA A 182 10.01 10.00 2.37
CA ALA A 182 8.56 9.99 2.45
C ALA A 182 7.97 8.69 1.91
N TYR A 183 6.88 8.25 2.54
CA TYR A 183 6.07 7.13 2.08
C TYR A 183 4.64 7.61 1.78
N ARG A 184 4.14 7.32 0.57
CA ARG A 184 2.75 7.57 0.14
C ARG A 184 2.31 9.04 0.35
N SER A 185 2.74 9.92 -0.55
CA SER A 185 2.60 11.39 -0.38
C SER A 185 1.95 12.05 -1.63
N PRO A 186 0.62 12.18 -1.69
CA PRO A 186 -0.11 12.44 -2.95
C PRO A 186 -0.25 13.90 -3.44
N ARG A 187 0.42 14.91 -2.82
CA ARG A 187 0.86 16.22 -3.36
C ARG A 187 1.26 17.23 -2.25
N VAL A 188 2.40 17.00 -1.59
CA VAL A 188 2.91 17.79 -0.43
C VAL A 188 3.95 18.86 -0.84
N LYS A 189 4.01 20.01 -0.15
CA LYS A 189 4.90 21.17 -0.45
C LYS A 189 5.33 21.94 0.82
N ASN A 190 6.20 21.45 1.70
CA ASN A 190 7.47 20.74 1.47
C ASN A 190 7.70 19.80 2.67
N SER A 191 8.48 18.73 2.53
CA SER A 191 8.46 17.56 3.43
C SER A 191 9.66 17.46 4.40
N MET A 192 9.75 16.35 5.14
CA MET A 192 9.38 16.21 6.56
C MET A 192 10.35 15.14 7.10
N ASP A 193 9.92 13.97 7.56
CA ASP A 193 9.19 12.98 6.76
C ASP A 193 7.69 12.83 7.17
N VAL A 194 6.80 12.74 6.18
CA VAL A 194 5.35 12.93 6.39
C VAL A 194 4.56 11.64 6.50
N CYS A 195 3.56 11.67 7.38
CA CYS A 195 2.40 10.80 7.40
C CYS A 195 1.14 11.66 7.63
N HIS A 196 0.09 11.63 6.81
CA HIS A 196 -0.05 10.98 5.50
C HIS A 196 -0.50 11.96 4.41
N CYS A 197 -0.27 13.27 4.64
CA CYS A 197 -0.62 14.48 3.86
C CYS A 197 -1.87 15.24 4.37
N ASP A 198 -2.03 16.54 4.11
CA ASP A 198 -1.19 17.49 3.35
C ASP A 198 -0.11 18.20 4.22
N ALA A 199 0.72 19.08 3.63
CA ALA A 199 1.58 20.01 4.38
C ALA A 199 2.14 21.18 3.53
N GLU A 200 2.20 22.38 4.14
CA GLU A 200 3.23 23.40 3.87
C GLU A 200 4.07 23.69 5.13
N LEU A 201 5.24 23.03 5.16
CA LEU A 201 6.36 23.03 6.10
C LEU A 201 6.29 22.05 7.26
N ALA A 202 7.35 21.23 7.32
CA ALA A 202 7.20 19.84 7.71
C ALA A 202 8.61 19.22 8.03
N TYR A 203 8.82 18.66 9.24
CA TYR A 203 9.82 17.66 9.78
C TYR A 203 9.41 17.39 11.25
N GLU A 204 9.09 16.21 11.81
CA GLU A 204 8.52 14.90 11.36
C GLU A 204 6.99 14.83 11.71
N HIS A 205 6.10 14.26 10.85
CA HIS A 205 4.62 14.24 11.10
C HIS A 205 3.98 12.85 11.05
N ALA A 206 3.08 12.56 11.99
CA ALA A 206 1.92 11.68 11.81
C ALA A 206 0.75 12.20 12.67
N PHE A 207 -0.54 12.05 12.35
CA PHE A 207 -1.16 12.10 11.04
C PHE A 207 -1.65 13.54 10.77
N GLY A 208 -1.26 14.12 9.62
CA GLY A 208 -1.24 15.57 9.38
C GLY A 208 -2.57 16.35 9.38
N GLY A 209 -2.45 17.67 9.54
CA GLY A 209 -3.55 18.63 9.52
C GLY A 209 -4.04 18.95 8.10
N SER A 210 -5.35 18.82 7.89
CA SER A 210 -6.03 19.13 6.63
C SER A 210 -6.14 20.63 6.35
N ASP A 211 -6.79 20.99 5.24
CA ASP A 211 -7.16 22.32 4.72
C ASP A 211 -6.75 23.54 5.59
N ASN A 212 -5.92 24.40 5.01
CA ASN A 212 -5.41 25.66 5.60
C ASN A 212 -4.46 25.47 6.78
N SER A 213 -3.62 24.44 6.72
CA SER A 213 -2.61 24.10 7.74
C SER A 213 -1.20 24.60 7.38
N LEU A 214 -0.47 25.19 8.34
CA LEU A 214 0.85 25.82 8.13
C LEU A 214 1.83 25.53 9.29
N ASN A 215 3.07 25.12 8.96
CA ASN A 215 4.18 24.94 9.92
C ASN A 215 3.78 24.17 11.20
N ILE A 216 3.53 22.87 11.02
CA ILE A 216 3.04 21.95 12.05
C ILE A 216 4.10 20.87 12.25
N LYS A 217 4.56 20.63 13.49
CA LYS A 217 5.67 19.70 13.78
C LYS A 217 5.34 18.74 14.91
N PHE A 218 5.86 17.51 14.81
CA PHE A 218 5.87 16.51 15.89
C PHE A 218 4.47 16.30 16.49
N ILE A 219 3.49 15.89 15.69
CA ILE A 219 2.12 15.67 16.17
C ILE A 219 1.79 14.17 16.26
N ILE A 220 0.62 13.84 16.82
CA ILE A 220 0.00 12.51 16.75
C ILE A 220 -1.23 12.53 15.82
N ALA A 221 -2.04 13.60 15.87
CA ALA A 221 -3.17 13.80 14.96
C ALA A 221 -3.50 15.29 14.80
N GLY A 222 -3.76 15.73 13.56
CA GLY A 222 -4.15 17.09 13.22
C GLY A 222 -5.59 17.19 12.72
N LYS A 223 -6.18 18.39 12.78
CA LYS A 223 -7.50 18.73 12.22
C LYS A 223 -7.41 20.08 11.47
N PRO A 224 -8.44 20.50 10.70
CA PRO A 224 -8.30 21.65 9.79
C PRO A 224 -7.86 22.96 10.49
N ALA A 225 -7.20 23.82 9.70
CA ALA A 225 -6.78 25.17 10.09
C ALA A 225 -5.88 25.24 11.34
N LEU A 226 -4.76 24.51 11.33
CA LEU A 226 -3.71 24.60 12.35
C LEU A 226 -2.54 25.48 11.87
N SER A 227 -2.00 26.36 12.72
CA SER A 227 -0.83 27.18 12.36
C SER A 227 0.18 27.34 13.50
N GLU A 228 1.48 27.20 13.23
CA GLU A 228 2.55 27.39 14.23
C GLU A 228 2.36 26.50 15.47
N VAL A 229 2.38 25.17 15.30
CA VAL A 229 2.16 24.22 16.41
C VAL A 229 3.19 23.11 16.48
N GLU A 230 3.53 22.71 17.70
CA GLU A 230 4.55 21.70 18.00
C GLU A 230 4.10 20.79 19.14
N TYR A 231 4.36 19.48 19.03
CA TYR A 231 4.02 18.50 20.09
C TYR A 231 2.52 18.49 20.45
N ILE A 232 1.64 18.37 19.45
CA ILE A 232 0.18 18.37 19.67
C ILE A 232 -0.51 17.05 19.34
N ASP A 233 -1.70 16.86 19.89
CA ASP A 233 -2.64 15.81 19.51
C ASP A 233 -4.07 16.37 19.38
N SER A 234 -4.76 16.00 18.32
CA SER A 234 -6.21 16.17 18.12
C SER A 234 -6.75 17.60 18.21
N CYS A 235 -5.88 18.61 18.07
CA CYS A 235 -6.22 20.03 18.07
C CYS A 235 -6.79 20.49 16.72
N GLN A 236 -7.59 21.56 16.71
CA GLN A 236 -8.34 22.06 15.54
C GLN A 236 -8.48 23.59 15.52
N SER A 237 -8.41 24.22 14.34
CA SER A 237 -8.72 25.65 14.14
C SER A 237 -8.02 26.56 15.16
N ALA A 238 -6.70 26.36 15.33
CA ALA A 238 -5.93 26.88 16.45
C ALA A 238 -4.47 27.09 16.04
N GLY A 239 -3.74 27.93 16.76
CA GLY A 239 -2.33 28.16 16.42
C GLY A 239 -1.49 28.83 17.49
N ASN A 240 -0.17 28.78 17.37
CA ASN A 240 0.76 29.04 18.48
C ASN A 240 0.45 28.10 19.66
N LEU A 241 0.62 26.79 19.43
CA LEU A 241 0.38 25.74 20.42
C LEU A 241 1.65 24.93 20.69
N PHE A 242 1.88 24.60 21.96
CA PHE A 242 2.96 23.69 22.37
C PHE A 242 2.46 22.68 23.41
N GLY A 243 2.67 21.38 23.18
CA GLY A 243 2.29 20.34 24.15
C GLY A 243 0.78 20.22 24.38
N CYS A 244 -0.04 20.58 23.38
CA CYS A 244 -1.50 20.73 23.56
C CYS A 244 -2.30 19.54 23.02
N VAL A 245 -3.40 19.20 23.70
CA VAL A 245 -4.26 18.06 23.38
C VAL A 245 -5.72 18.49 23.27
N GLY A 246 -6.35 18.23 22.13
CA GLY A 246 -7.81 18.39 21.94
C GLY A 246 -8.35 19.84 21.89
N LEU A 247 -7.50 20.86 21.84
CA LEU A 247 -7.93 22.27 21.80
C LEU A 247 -8.67 22.63 20.52
N ARG A 248 -9.60 23.60 20.61
CA ARG A 248 -10.33 24.17 19.48
C ARG A 248 -10.43 25.69 19.59
N SER A 249 -10.24 26.42 18.49
CA SER A 249 -10.44 27.88 18.44
C SER A 249 -9.66 28.66 19.51
N LYS A 250 -8.38 28.27 19.70
CA LYS A 250 -7.47 28.83 20.71
C LYS A 250 -6.13 29.24 20.11
N GLN A 251 -5.46 30.17 20.76
CA GLN A 251 -4.11 30.60 20.40
C GLN A 251 -3.25 30.85 21.64
N TYR A 252 -1.92 30.78 21.46
CA TYR A 252 -0.90 31.04 22.49
C TYR A 252 -1.09 30.15 23.72
N CYS A 253 -1.09 28.83 23.50
CA CYS A 253 -1.34 27.83 24.54
C CYS A 253 -0.16 26.91 24.77
N VAL A 254 0.13 26.64 26.05
CA VAL A 254 1.13 25.67 26.50
C VAL A 254 0.44 24.70 27.45
N LEU A 255 0.52 23.39 27.19
CA LEU A 255 -0.13 22.34 27.99
C LEU A 255 -1.61 22.66 28.27
N ASN A 256 -2.37 22.99 27.22
CA ASN A 256 -3.78 23.42 27.24
C ASN A 256 -4.12 24.72 28.00
N LYS A 257 -3.14 25.42 28.58
CA LYS A 257 -3.36 26.72 29.23
C LYS A 257 -3.04 27.87 28.27
N GLN A 258 -3.96 28.82 28.15
CA GLN A 258 -3.82 30.02 27.32
C GLN A 258 -3.04 31.13 28.06
N TYR A 259 -2.21 31.87 27.33
CA TYR A 259 -1.37 32.98 27.81
C TYR A 259 -1.53 34.23 26.92
N THR A 260 -0.94 35.36 27.33
CA THR A 260 -0.66 36.46 26.39
C THR A 260 0.45 36.03 25.43
N LYS A 261 0.57 36.70 24.27
CA LYS A 261 1.57 36.38 23.25
C LYS A 261 3.00 36.44 23.81
N GLU A 262 3.31 37.51 24.54
CA GLU A 262 4.63 37.79 25.09
C GLU A 262 5.02 36.71 26.12
N LYS A 263 4.05 36.29 26.95
CA LYS A 263 4.28 35.24 27.94
C LYS A 263 4.38 33.86 27.30
N TYR A 264 3.64 33.60 26.22
CA TYR A 264 3.81 32.40 25.42
C TYR A 264 5.23 32.33 24.83
N GLU A 265 5.68 33.38 24.14
CA GLU A 265 7.02 33.44 23.51
C GLU A 265 8.16 33.24 24.54
N GLU A 266 8.05 33.86 25.72
CA GLU A 266 8.96 33.66 26.85
C GLU A 266 8.98 32.20 27.35
N LEU A 267 7.80 31.58 27.48
CA LEU A 267 7.67 30.19 27.94
C LEU A 267 8.21 29.19 26.92
N ILE A 268 7.90 29.36 25.63
CA ILE A 268 8.38 28.45 24.58
C ILE A 268 9.90 28.42 24.53
N SER A 269 10.55 29.59 24.59
CA SER A 269 12.02 29.68 24.60
C SER A 269 12.64 28.93 25.79
N LYS A 270 12.01 29.00 26.97
CA LYS A 270 12.45 28.28 28.17
C LYS A 270 12.23 26.77 28.06
N ILE A 271 11.07 26.34 27.55
CA ILE A 271 10.72 24.92 27.43
C ILE A 271 11.62 24.22 26.41
N LYS A 272 11.85 24.82 25.23
CA LYS A 272 12.75 24.26 24.21
C LYS A 272 14.16 24.07 24.76
N LYS A 273 14.70 25.09 25.43
CA LYS A 273 15.99 25.01 26.12
C LYS A 273 16.01 23.91 27.20
N GLN A 274 14.95 23.78 28.01
CA GLN A 274 14.86 22.74 29.03
C GLN A 274 14.84 21.33 28.41
N MET A 275 14.21 21.13 27.26
CA MET A 275 14.21 19.85 26.55
C MET A 275 15.60 19.47 26.00
N ASP A 276 16.48 20.44 25.75
CA ASP A 276 17.87 20.19 25.34
C ASP A 276 18.81 19.94 26.53
N GLU A 277 18.59 20.63 27.66
CA GLU A 277 19.37 20.51 28.91
C GLU A 277 18.97 19.29 29.74
N MET A 278 17.69 18.89 29.69
CA MET A 278 17.09 17.76 30.41
C MET A 278 16.20 16.93 29.44
N PRO A 279 16.81 16.28 28.43
CA PRO A 279 16.08 15.50 27.43
C PRO A 279 15.43 14.26 28.05
N TYR A 280 14.37 13.77 27.39
CA TYR A 280 13.80 12.49 27.75
C TYR A 280 14.75 11.36 27.34
N VAL A 281 14.98 10.40 28.22
CA VAL A 281 15.78 9.20 27.92
C VAL A 281 14.90 7.98 28.13
N ASP A 282 14.75 7.20 27.06
CA ASP A 282 13.84 6.06 27.05
C ASP A 282 14.44 4.81 27.73
N LYS A 283 13.64 3.74 27.87
CA LYS A 283 14.10 2.46 28.44
C LYS A 283 15.30 1.79 27.72
N LYS A 284 15.72 2.27 26.55
CA LYS A 284 16.88 1.79 25.78
C LYS A 284 18.05 2.78 25.78
N GLY A 285 17.96 3.90 26.51
CA GLY A 285 18.98 4.95 26.53
C GLY A 285 18.97 5.87 25.31
N ARG A 286 17.90 5.84 24.48
CA ARG A 286 17.72 6.77 23.36
C ARG A 286 17.33 8.14 23.92
N VAL A 287 18.03 9.18 23.47
CA VAL A 287 17.89 10.55 23.95
C VAL A 287 16.99 11.35 23.02
N TYR A 288 15.91 11.92 23.56
CA TYR A 288 14.91 12.69 22.84
C TYR A 288 14.98 14.16 23.28
N LYS A 289 15.56 14.99 22.40
CA LYS A 289 15.71 16.45 22.56
C LYS A 289 14.55 17.21 21.95
N TYR A 290 14.54 18.54 22.10
CA TYR A 290 13.68 19.36 21.26
C TYR A 290 14.05 19.17 19.77
N GLY A 291 13.05 18.97 18.93
CA GLY A 291 13.23 18.62 17.51
C GLY A 291 13.12 17.12 17.22
N GLU A 292 13.13 16.25 18.22
CA GLU A 292 12.84 14.83 18.03
C GLU A 292 11.32 14.57 18.03
N PHE A 293 10.91 13.52 17.31
CA PHE A 293 9.53 13.01 17.36
C PHE A 293 9.24 12.28 18.68
N PHE A 294 7.98 11.95 18.95
CA PHE A 294 7.58 11.25 20.17
C PHE A 294 8.31 9.89 20.34
N PRO A 295 8.80 9.57 21.56
CA PRO A 295 9.38 8.27 21.89
C PRO A 295 8.50 7.07 21.49
N PHE A 296 9.11 6.04 20.92
CA PHE A 296 8.40 4.84 20.46
C PHE A 296 7.59 4.15 21.57
N GLU A 297 8.07 4.22 22.81
CA GLU A 297 7.39 3.61 23.95
C GLU A 297 6.10 4.33 24.38
N PHE A 298 5.82 5.52 23.83
CA PHE A 298 4.52 6.19 23.99
C PHE A 298 3.45 5.65 23.02
N SER A 299 3.82 4.80 22.05
CA SER A 299 2.85 4.13 21.17
C SER A 299 1.92 3.21 21.97
N SER A 300 0.62 3.46 21.88
CA SER A 300 -0.44 2.59 22.41
C SER A 300 -0.61 1.28 21.61
N PHE A 301 0.07 1.15 20.46
CA PHE A 301 0.02 -0.02 19.58
C PHE A 301 1.31 -0.83 19.67
N GLY A 302 1.17 -2.16 19.64
CA GLY A 302 2.31 -3.07 19.42
C GLY A 302 2.83 -2.95 17.99
N TYR A 303 4.14 -3.13 17.79
CA TYR A 303 4.79 -3.11 16.48
C TYR A 303 4.09 -4.05 15.49
N ASP A 304 3.65 -5.20 15.99
CA ASP A 304 2.95 -6.25 15.26
C ASP A 304 1.52 -5.90 14.82
N GLU A 305 0.95 -4.83 15.38
CA GLU A 305 -0.34 -4.24 15.04
C GLU A 305 -0.22 -3.08 14.04
N THR A 306 0.99 -2.55 13.85
CA THR A 306 1.24 -1.39 12.98
C THR A 306 1.65 -1.78 11.55
N ILE A 307 1.41 -0.86 10.61
CA ILE A 307 1.89 -0.97 9.22
C ILE A 307 3.43 -0.98 9.11
N ALA A 308 4.16 -0.58 10.16
CA ALA A 308 5.62 -0.64 10.18
C ALA A 308 6.14 -2.07 9.99
N ARG A 309 5.44 -3.08 10.54
CA ARG A 309 5.77 -4.50 10.34
C ARG A 309 5.59 -4.97 8.90
N GLU A 310 4.75 -4.31 8.10
CA GLU A 310 4.55 -4.69 6.69
C GLU A 310 5.73 -4.24 5.81
N TYR A 311 6.34 -3.09 6.11
CA TYR A 311 7.50 -2.58 5.35
C TYR A 311 8.85 -2.97 5.95
N PHE A 312 8.90 -3.15 7.27
CA PHE A 312 10.08 -3.49 8.04
C PHE A 312 9.76 -4.72 8.91
N PRO A 313 9.63 -5.91 8.31
CA PRO A 313 9.27 -7.11 9.06
C PRO A 313 10.34 -7.44 10.09
N LEU A 314 9.93 -7.53 11.36
CA LEU A 314 10.74 -7.98 12.49
C LEU A 314 10.07 -9.17 13.18
N SER A 315 10.88 -10.08 13.71
CA SER A 315 10.45 -11.04 14.72
C SER A 315 10.09 -10.34 16.03
N LYS A 316 9.40 -11.06 16.92
CA LYS A 316 9.07 -10.59 18.27
C LYS A 316 10.33 -10.21 19.05
N ASP A 317 11.34 -11.07 18.99
CA ASP A 317 12.57 -10.89 19.75
C ASP A 317 13.38 -9.70 19.23
N GLU A 318 13.45 -9.49 17.91
CA GLU A 318 14.07 -8.29 17.33
C GLU A 318 13.33 -7.00 17.69
N ALA A 319 11.99 -7.00 17.66
CA ALA A 319 11.19 -5.83 18.00
C ALA A 319 11.36 -5.45 19.49
N VAL A 320 11.32 -6.43 20.39
CA VAL A 320 11.55 -6.24 21.84
C VAL A 320 13.02 -5.86 22.12
N ALA A 321 13.99 -6.44 21.41
CA ALA A 321 15.40 -6.06 21.50
C ALA A 321 15.61 -4.59 21.10
N ARG A 322 14.89 -4.09 20.08
CA ARG A 322 14.86 -2.67 19.67
C ARG A 322 14.00 -1.77 20.57
N GLY A 323 13.34 -2.32 21.58
CA GLY A 323 12.50 -1.57 22.51
C GLY A 323 11.21 -1.04 21.89
N TYR A 324 10.60 -1.83 21.00
CA TYR A 324 9.24 -1.60 20.53
C TYR A 324 8.23 -2.41 21.36
N ASN A 325 7.03 -1.87 21.54
CA ASN A 325 5.92 -2.59 22.15
C ASN A 325 5.51 -3.78 21.26
N TRP A 326 4.99 -4.86 21.85
CA TRP A 326 4.48 -6.04 21.13
C TRP A 326 3.22 -6.56 21.81
N LYS A 327 2.21 -6.97 21.05
CA LYS A 327 0.90 -7.37 21.55
C LYS A 327 0.45 -8.68 20.90
N ASP A 328 0.63 -9.78 21.64
CA ASP A 328 0.24 -11.10 21.14
C ASP A 328 -1.26 -11.17 20.83
N ARG A 329 -1.59 -11.56 19.60
CA ARG A 329 -2.98 -11.65 19.12
C ARG A 329 -3.63 -12.92 19.65
N VAL A 330 -4.81 -12.78 20.27
CA VAL A 330 -5.65 -13.93 20.68
C VAL A 330 -6.45 -14.39 19.46
N GLU A 331 -6.30 -15.66 19.08
CA GLU A 331 -7.02 -16.23 17.95
C GLU A 331 -8.34 -16.88 18.38
N ASN A 332 -9.44 -16.45 17.76
CA ASN A 332 -10.75 -17.07 17.95
C ASN A 332 -10.78 -18.45 17.29
N LYS A 333 -11.14 -19.48 18.07
CA LYS A 333 -11.38 -20.83 17.54
C LYS A 333 -12.83 -20.94 17.08
N TYR A 334 -13.02 -21.30 15.81
CA TYR A 334 -14.33 -21.58 15.22
C TYR A 334 -14.40 -23.06 14.81
N ALA A 335 -15.60 -23.65 14.85
CA ALA A 335 -15.80 -25.00 14.34
C ALA A 335 -15.73 -24.99 12.81
N ILE A 336 -14.82 -25.77 12.25
CA ILE A 336 -14.71 -26.00 10.79
C ILE A 336 -15.84 -26.93 10.35
N THR A 337 -16.47 -26.60 9.23
CA THR A 337 -17.50 -27.46 8.59
C THR A 337 -17.06 -27.99 7.22
N LYS A 338 -16.08 -27.33 6.57
CA LYS A 338 -15.51 -27.75 5.29
C LYS A 338 -14.03 -27.45 5.23
N LYS A 339 -13.22 -28.35 4.68
CA LYS A 339 -11.79 -28.11 4.46
C LYS A 339 -11.55 -27.45 3.12
N ALA A 340 -10.44 -26.73 3.00
CA ALA A 340 -9.98 -26.20 1.72
C ALA A 340 -9.83 -27.26 0.62
N GLU A 341 -9.46 -28.51 0.94
CA GLU A 341 -9.31 -29.61 -0.05
C GLU A 341 -10.66 -30.06 -0.65
N GLU A 342 -11.74 -29.97 0.13
CA GLU A 342 -13.10 -30.40 -0.22
C GLU A 342 -13.86 -29.39 -1.09
N LEU A 343 -13.29 -28.21 -1.34
CA LEU A 343 -13.89 -27.20 -2.22
C LEU A 343 -13.86 -27.65 -3.69
N PRO A 344 -14.95 -27.45 -4.46
CA PRO A 344 -14.97 -27.70 -5.90
C PRO A 344 -13.82 -26.98 -6.60
N ASP A 345 -13.25 -27.61 -7.62
CA ASP A 345 -12.15 -27.03 -8.38
C ASP A 345 -12.59 -25.82 -9.22
N ASP A 346 -13.70 -25.98 -9.96
CA ASP A 346 -14.26 -24.95 -10.83
C ASP A 346 -15.40 -24.19 -10.14
N ILE A 347 -15.37 -22.86 -10.19
CA ILE A 347 -16.43 -21.97 -9.68
C ILE A 347 -17.83 -22.25 -10.26
N LYS A 348 -17.91 -22.79 -11.48
CA LYS A 348 -19.16 -23.23 -12.12
C LYS A 348 -19.85 -24.37 -11.37
N ASN A 349 -19.09 -25.14 -10.59
CA ASN A 349 -19.57 -26.28 -9.79
C ASN A 349 -19.84 -25.92 -8.32
N VAL A 350 -19.77 -24.63 -7.96
CA VAL A 350 -20.00 -24.15 -6.59
C VAL A 350 -21.45 -23.71 -6.44
N ASP A 351 -22.19 -24.34 -5.52
CA ASP A 351 -23.55 -23.96 -5.15
C ASP A 351 -23.61 -22.98 -3.95
N ASP A 352 -24.79 -22.45 -3.66
CA ASP A 352 -24.97 -21.41 -2.61
C ASP A 352 -24.83 -21.93 -1.18
N SER A 353 -24.79 -23.26 -0.94
CA SER A 353 -24.57 -23.82 0.40
C SER A 353 -23.24 -23.39 1.01
N ILE A 354 -22.24 -23.05 0.19
CA ILE A 354 -20.92 -22.55 0.62
C ILE A 354 -21.00 -21.34 1.56
N LEU A 355 -22.07 -20.54 1.48
CA LEU A 355 -22.28 -19.37 2.35
C LEU A 355 -22.55 -19.76 3.82
N ASN A 356 -23.01 -20.98 4.04
CA ASN A 356 -23.20 -21.55 5.37
C ASN A 356 -21.90 -22.10 5.96
N GLU A 357 -20.94 -22.50 5.12
CA GLU A 357 -19.72 -23.21 5.50
C GLU A 357 -18.67 -22.35 6.20
N VAL A 358 -17.99 -22.94 7.17
CA VAL A 358 -16.77 -22.41 7.80
C VAL A 358 -15.58 -23.20 7.27
N ILE A 359 -14.77 -22.53 6.45
CA ILE A 359 -13.69 -23.13 5.66
C ILE A 359 -12.37 -23.09 6.44
N GLU A 360 -11.67 -24.21 6.53
CA GLU A 360 -10.30 -24.26 7.03
C GLU A 360 -9.30 -23.73 5.99
N CYS A 361 -8.50 -22.72 6.34
CA CYS A 361 -7.38 -22.25 5.53
C CYS A 361 -6.32 -23.35 5.35
N ALA A 362 -5.98 -23.67 4.09
CA ALA A 362 -5.00 -24.69 3.74
C ALA A 362 -3.61 -24.47 4.39
N VAL A 363 -3.22 -23.21 4.66
CA VAL A 363 -1.90 -22.84 5.21
C VAL A 363 -1.93 -22.68 6.73
N THR A 364 -2.75 -21.76 7.24
CA THR A 364 -2.73 -21.37 8.66
C THR A 364 -3.72 -22.12 9.55
N LYS A 365 -4.56 -22.99 8.97
CA LYS A 365 -5.65 -23.70 9.68
C LYS A 365 -6.70 -22.77 10.33
N LYS A 366 -6.63 -21.47 10.05
CA LYS A 366 -7.64 -20.48 10.46
C LYS A 366 -8.95 -20.68 9.71
N ALA A 367 -10.05 -20.53 10.43
CA ALA A 367 -11.38 -20.49 9.85
C ALA A 367 -11.61 -19.19 9.05
N PHE A 368 -12.26 -19.28 7.90
CA PHE A 368 -12.86 -18.15 7.18
C PHE A 368 -14.20 -18.56 6.57
N LYS A 369 -14.98 -17.59 6.09
CA LYS A 369 -16.23 -17.84 5.34
C LYS A 369 -16.16 -17.12 3.99
N ILE A 370 -16.95 -17.60 3.03
CA ILE A 370 -17.26 -16.86 1.79
C ILE A 370 -18.55 -16.08 2.01
N THR A 371 -18.55 -14.81 1.65
CA THR A 371 -19.75 -13.96 1.62
C THR A 371 -20.54 -14.12 0.33
N SER A 372 -21.83 -13.78 0.35
CA SER A 372 -22.69 -13.80 -0.85
C SER A 372 -22.11 -12.95 -1.99
N PHE A 373 -21.49 -11.82 -1.65
CA PHE A 373 -20.86 -10.90 -2.59
C PHE A 373 -19.57 -11.46 -3.18
N GLU A 374 -18.69 -12.07 -2.37
CA GLU A 374 -17.51 -12.80 -2.88
C GLU A 374 -17.94 -13.91 -3.85
N LEU A 375 -18.92 -14.73 -3.50
CA LEU A 375 -19.41 -15.81 -4.37
C LEU A 375 -19.96 -15.29 -5.71
N GLN A 376 -20.75 -14.21 -5.69
CA GLN A 376 -21.26 -13.56 -6.90
C GLN A 376 -20.13 -12.96 -7.76
N PHE A 377 -19.14 -12.33 -7.14
CA PHE A 377 -17.97 -11.77 -7.83
C PHE A 377 -17.14 -12.88 -8.50
N TYR A 378 -16.83 -13.94 -7.76
CA TYR A 378 -16.07 -15.09 -8.26
C TYR A 378 -16.77 -15.77 -9.44
N ARG A 379 -18.10 -15.99 -9.35
CA ARG A 379 -18.89 -16.51 -10.49
C ARG A 379 -18.89 -15.57 -11.69
N ARG A 380 -19.07 -14.26 -11.49
CA ARG A 380 -19.12 -13.26 -12.58
C ARG A 380 -17.79 -13.17 -13.34
N MET A 381 -16.68 -13.32 -12.63
CA MET A 381 -15.33 -13.18 -13.18
C MET A 381 -14.69 -14.51 -13.60
N ASP A 382 -15.37 -15.65 -13.44
CA ASP A 382 -14.78 -16.99 -13.62
C ASP A 382 -13.50 -17.19 -12.79
N ILE A 383 -13.61 -17.05 -11.45
CA ILE A 383 -12.50 -17.19 -10.49
C ILE A 383 -12.83 -18.33 -9.49
N PRO A 384 -11.91 -19.27 -9.22
CA PRO A 384 -12.11 -20.33 -8.22
C PRO A 384 -12.25 -19.78 -6.80
N LEU A 385 -12.92 -20.53 -5.91
CA LEU A 385 -12.96 -20.18 -4.49
C LEU A 385 -11.56 -20.16 -3.87
N PRO A 386 -11.25 -19.18 -3.01
CA PRO A 386 -9.97 -19.13 -2.32
C PRO A 386 -9.84 -20.27 -1.31
N ARG A 387 -8.72 -21.02 -1.38
CA ARG A 387 -8.37 -22.09 -0.42
C ARG A 387 -7.59 -21.60 0.81
N ILE A 388 -7.34 -20.28 0.92
CA ILE A 388 -6.58 -19.66 2.01
C ILE A 388 -7.24 -18.38 2.54
N HIS A 389 -7.04 -18.13 3.83
CA HIS A 389 -7.51 -16.98 4.59
C HIS A 389 -7.06 -15.65 3.97
N GLN A 390 -7.90 -14.61 4.04
CA GLN A 390 -7.67 -13.28 3.46
C GLN A 390 -6.28 -12.69 3.82
N ASP A 391 -5.86 -12.78 5.09
CA ASP A 391 -4.55 -12.32 5.58
C ASP A 391 -3.37 -13.00 4.85
N GLU A 392 -3.49 -14.28 4.49
CA GLU A 392 -2.44 -14.99 3.76
C GLU A 392 -2.43 -14.61 2.27
N ARG A 393 -3.60 -14.34 1.69
CA ARG A 393 -3.70 -13.74 0.35
C ARG A 393 -3.05 -12.35 0.33
N TYR A 394 -3.27 -11.56 1.38
CA TYR A 394 -2.67 -10.23 1.54
C TYR A 394 -1.14 -10.31 1.67
N LYS A 395 -0.60 -11.17 2.55
CA LYS A 395 0.86 -11.40 2.66
C LYS A 395 1.48 -11.85 1.34
N LYS A 396 0.85 -12.78 0.61
CA LYS A 396 1.33 -13.21 -0.72
C LYS A 396 1.39 -12.04 -1.70
N ARG A 397 0.40 -11.13 -1.69
CA ARG A 397 0.44 -9.92 -2.52
C ARG A 397 1.53 -8.94 -2.10
N LEU A 398 1.72 -8.72 -0.80
CA LEU A 398 2.81 -7.85 -0.30
C LEU A 398 4.19 -8.35 -0.71
N ALA A 399 4.40 -9.68 -0.80
CA ALA A 399 5.67 -10.27 -1.22
C ALA A 399 6.09 -9.93 -2.67
N PHE A 400 5.17 -9.45 -3.53
CA PHE A 400 5.54 -8.92 -4.85
C PHE A 400 6.09 -7.49 -4.77
N LYS A 401 5.75 -6.71 -3.73
CA LYS A 401 6.23 -5.33 -3.59
C LYS A 401 7.74 -5.35 -3.39
N ASN A 402 8.45 -4.46 -4.06
CA ASN A 402 9.83 -4.19 -3.70
C ASN A 402 9.85 -3.51 -2.31
N PRO A 403 10.78 -3.89 -1.42
CA PRO A 403 10.87 -3.31 -0.07
C PRO A 403 11.23 -1.82 -0.13
N MET A 404 10.96 -1.09 0.96
CA MET A 404 11.29 0.34 1.09
C MET A 404 12.77 0.54 1.44
N GLN A 405 13.63 -0.04 0.61
CA GLN A 405 15.08 -0.04 0.72
C GLN A 405 15.66 0.10 -0.69
N LEU A 406 16.76 0.85 -0.82
CA LEU A 406 17.52 0.91 -2.06
C LEU A 406 18.87 0.21 -1.90
N TRP A 407 19.31 -0.42 -2.98
CA TRP A 407 20.63 -0.99 -3.17
C TRP A 407 21.27 -0.37 -4.41
N HIS A 408 22.57 -0.15 -4.30
CA HIS A 408 23.40 0.19 -5.44
C HIS A 408 23.57 -1.04 -6.35
N ARG A 409 23.19 -0.93 -7.63
CA ARG A 409 23.37 -2.00 -8.65
C ARG A 409 23.84 -1.42 -9.98
N LYS A 410 24.42 -2.30 -10.80
CA LYS A 410 24.81 -2.01 -12.19
C LYS A 410 23.75 -2.52 -13.16
N CYS A 411 23.67 -1.91 -14.33
CA CYS A 411 22.83 -2.39 -15.43
C CYS A 411 23.25 -3.80 -15.85
N MET A 412 22.28 -4.70 -16.04
CA MET A 412 22.53 -6.09 -16.47
C MET A 412 22.48 -6.27 -18.00
N LYS A 413 22.37 -5.18 -18.78
CA LYS A 413 22.51 -5.23 -20.25
C LYS A 413 23.99 -5.27 -20.60
N GLU A 414 24.36 -6.17 -21.51
CA GLU A 414 25.72 -6.27 -22.05
C GLU A 414 26.23 -4.89 -22.53
N GLU A 415 27.52 -4.64 -22.34
CA GLU A 415 28.21 -3.39 -22.68
C GLU A 415 27.71 -2.12 -21.96
N CYS A 416 26.73 -2.21 -21.04
CA CYS A 416 26.24 -1.06 -20.29
C CYS A 416 26.98 -0.86 -18.96
N THR A 417 27.78 0.20 -18.86
CA THR A 417 28.50 0.60 -17.64
C THR A 417 27.67 1.41 -16.63
N ASN A 418 26.37 1.60 -16.86
CA ASN A 418 25.53 2.48 -16.04
C ASN A 418 25.20 1.85 -14.67
N GLU A 419 25.28 2.64 -13.61
CA GLU A 419 24.94 2.27 -12.23
C GLU A 419 23.73 3.06 -11.72
N PHE A 420 23.01 2.53 -10.74
CA PHE A 420 21.79 3.13 -10.18
C PHE A 420 21.47 2.61 -8.78
N GLU A 421 20.68 3.40 -8.05
CA GLU A 421 19.98 2.93 -6.85
C GLU A 421 18.65 2.28 -7.24
N THR A 422 18.35 1.12 -6.66
CA THR A 422 17.17 0.32 -7.02
C THR A 422 16.61 -0.45 -5.82
N SER A 423 15.30 -0.70 -5.82
CA SER A 423 14.61 -1.53 -4.83
C SER A 423 14.67 -3.05 -5.12
N TYR A 424 15.36 -3.47 -6.18
CA TYR A 424 15.68 -4.88 -6.44
C TYR A 424 16.97 -5.29 -5.72
N ALA A 425 16.85 -5.99 -4.60
CA ALA A 425 18.00 -6.51 -3.83
C ALA A 425 18.96 -7.37 -4.70
N PRO A 426 20.29 -7.38 -4.45
CA PRO A 426 21.28 -7.98 -5.35
C PRO A 426 21.15 -9.51 -5.56
N ASP A 427 20.53 -10.21 -4.61
CA ASP A 427 20.25 -11.64 -4.60
C ASP A 427 19.01 -12.04 -5.42
N ARG A 428 18.23 -11.06 -5.89
CA ARG A 428 17.01 -11.30 -6.65
C ARG A 428 17.27 -11.77 -8.08
N PRO A 429 16.46 -12.72 -8.61
CA PRO A 429 16.68 -13.35 -9.91
C PRO A 429 16.30 -12.47 -11.12
N GLU A 430 15.59 -11.36 -10.93
CA GLU A 430 15.19 -10.50 -12.04
C GLU A 430 16.40 -9.84 -12.73
N ILE A 431 16.37 -9.82 -14.07
CA ILE A 431 17.27 -9.02 -14.89
C ILE A 431 16.88 -7.54 -14.71
N VAL A 432 17.82 -6.67 -14.33
CA VAL A 432 17.55 -5.25 -14.04
C VAL A 432 18.32 -4.33 -14.99
N TYR A 433 17.61 -3.53 -15.78
CA TYR A 433 18.17 -2.59 -16.75
C TYR A 433 18.00 -1.13 -16.31
N CYS A 434 18.98 -0.28 -16.64
CA CYS A 434 18.86 1.17 -16.53
C CYS A 434 17.76 1.71 -17.47
N GLU A 435 17.32 2.94 -17.28
CA GLU A 435 16.29 3.61 -18.10
C GLU A 435 16.51 3.39 -19.60
N ARG A 436 17.69 3.75 -20.12
CA ARG A 436 18.02 3.71 -21.55
C ARG A 436 17.94 2.30 -22.13
N CYS A 437 18.55 1.32 -21.46
CA CYS A 437 18.57 -0.06 -21.94
C CYS A 437 17.20 -0.74 -21.80
N TYR A 438 16.42 -0.39 -20.77
CA TYR A 438 15.03 -0.86 -20.66
C TYR A 438 14.16 -0.29 -21.78
N GLN A 439 14.29 1.01 -22.09
CA GLN A 439 13.57 1.65 -23.19
C GLN A 439 13.90 0.96 -24.53
N GLN A 440 15.18 0.76 -24.85
CA GLN A 440 15.63 0.11 -26.09
C GLN A 440 15.18 -1.35 -26.27
N GLU A 441 14.85 -2.05 -25.18
CA GLU A 441 14.40 -3.46 -25.22
C GLU A 441 12.86 -3.59 -25.29
N VAL A 442 12.13 -2.56 -24.85
CA VAL A 442 10.68 -2.64 -24.56
C VAL A 442 9.81 -1.72 -25.42
N TYR A 443 10.40 -0.68 -26.02
CA TYR A 443 9.73 0.33 -26.84
C TYR A 443 10.32 0.40 -28.26
#